data_AF-A0A1W9RY94-F1
#
_entry.id   AF-A0A1W9RY94-F1
#
_cell.length_a   1.000
_cell.length_b   1.000
_cell.length_c   1.000
_cell.angle_alpha   90.00
_cell.angle_beta   90.00
_cell.angle_gamma   90.00
#
_symmetry.space_group_name_H-M   'P 1'
#
loop_
_entity.id
_entity.type
_entity.pdbx_description
1 polymer ?
#
loop_
_entity_poly.entity_id
_entity_poly.type
_entity_poly.pdbx_seq_one_letter_code
_entity_poly.pdbx_strand_id
1 'polypeptide(L)'
;PRFPGYDVILKERKQRSFVCPVCGERTEKSEEKGVDVALSTDLLMHGVQGSFDIAVVLSNDSDLIPAIRFISRRGKKVIHASFLPEEGEDVALSCWYSMDLRRYKELVHKAEAKKIKGE
;
A
#
# COMPACT_ATOMS: atom_id res chain seq x y z
N PRO A 1 -2.86 17.41 1.27
CA PRO A 1 -2.62 17.75 2.70
C PRO A 1 -1.17 17.43 3.08
N ARG A 2 -0.42 18.40 3.61
CA ARG A 2 0.85 18.15 4.30
C ARG A 2 0.59 18.39 5.79
N PHE A 3 0.56 17.35 6.61
CA PHE A 3 0.74 17.45 8.06
C PHE A 3 2.20 17.03 8.35
N PRO A 4 2.82 17.63 9.38
CA PRO A 4 4.25 17.47 9.61
C PRO A 4 4.65 16.01 9.83
N GLY A 5 5.77 15.59 9.23
CA GLY A 5 6.34 14.26 9.46
C GLY A 5 5.75 13.13 8.62
N TYR A 6 4.87 13.43 7.65
CA TYR A 6 4.47 12.46 6.65
C TYR A 6 4.35 13.11 5.27
N ASP A 7 4.44 12.28 4.24
CA ASP A 7 4.15 12.64 2.86
C ASP A 7 2.93 11.87 2.37
N VAL A 8 1.88 12.61 1.96
CA VAL A 8 0.69 12.03 1.32
C VAL A 8 0.78 12.29 -0.17
N ILE A 9 0.99 11.22 -0.92
CA ILE A 9 1.06 11.25 -2.39
C ILE A 9 -0.26 10.69 -2.93
N LEU A 10 -1.08 11.56 -3.53
CA LEU A 10 -2.30 11.15 -4.20
C LEU A 10 -1.99 10.72 -5.63
N LYS A 11 -2.49 9.55 -6.03
CA LYS A 11 -2.41 9.06 -7.42
C LYS A 11 -3.74 9.30 -8.11
N GLU A 12 -3.68 9.87 -9.30
CA GLU A 12 -4.85 10.08 -10.15
C GLU A 12 -5.39 8.73 -10.64
N ARG A 13 -6.71 8.58 -10.55
CA ARG A 13 -7.40 7.41 -11.13
C ARG A 13 -7.45 7.58 -12.64
N LYS A 14 -7.22 6.51 -13.39
CA LYS A 14 -7.34 6.56 -14.85
C LYS A 14 -8.78 6.37 -15.27
N GLN A 15 -9.22 7.15 -16.25
CA GLN A 15 -10.48 6.90 -16.93
C GLN A 15 -10.23 5.93 -18.08
N ARG A 16 -11.02 4.86 -18.12
CA ARG A 16 -10.98 3.89 -19.22
C ARG A 16 -12.37 3.67 -19.76
N SER A 17 -12.49 3.82 -21.08
CA SER A 17 -13.70 3.43 -21.78
C SER A 17 -13.77 1.90 -21.84
N PHE A 18 -14.91 1.35 -21.48
CA PHE A 18 -15.23 -0.06 -21.65
C PHE A 18 -16.58 -0.19 -22.36
N VAL A 19 -16.79 -1.33 -23.01
CA VAL A 19 -18.06 -1.67 -23.64
C VAL A 19 -18.83 -2.57 -22.69
N CYS A 20 -20.07 -2.20 -22.38
CA CYS A 20 -20.92 -3.01 -21.52
C CYS A 20 -21.20 -4.37 -22.19
N PRO A 21 -20.92 -5.51 -21.53
CA PRO A 21 -21.15 -6.82 -22.12
C PRO A 21 -22.64 -7.17 -22.28
N VAL A 22 -23.55 -6.39 -21.66
CA VAL A 22 -25.00 -6.64 -21.70
C VAL A 22 -25.69 -5.82 -22.79
N CYS A 23 -25.43 -4.50 -22.86
CA CYS A 23 -26.13 -3.61 -23.80
C CYS A 23 -25.27 -3.07 -24.96
N GLY A 24 -23.94 -3.30 -24.94
CA GLY A 24 -23.04 -2.83 -25.99
C GLY A 24 -22.72 -1.33 -25.97
N GLU A 25 -23.23 -0.58 -25.01
CA GLU A 25 -22.95 0.85 -24.86
C GLU A 25 -21.52 1.09 -24.33
N ARG A 26 -20.89 2.19 -24.79
CA ARG A 26 -19.57 2.61 -24.34
C ARG A 26 -19.71 3.50 -23.11
N THR A 27 -19.09 3.10 -22.01
CA THR A 27 -19.14 3.81 -20.73
C THR A 27 -17.73 4.10 -20.24
N GLU A 28 -17.55 5.18 -19.48
CA GLU A 28 -16.30 5.46 -18.78
C GLU A 28 -16.31 4.85 -17.39
N LYS A 29 -15.21 4.18 -17.02
CA LYS A 29 -14.98 3.68 -15.67
C LYS A 29 -13.71 4.28 -15.13
N SER A 30 -13.80 4.79 -13.91
CA SER A 30 -12.63 5.20 -13.13
C SER A 30 -11.98 3.98 -12.50
N GLU A 31 -10.74 3.70 -12.86
CA GLU A 31 -9.93 2.61 -12.34
C GLU A 31 -8.74 3.14 -11.53
N GLU A 32 -8.44 2.46 -10.43
CA GLU A 32 -7.20 2.68 -9.70
C GLU A 32 -6.04 2.13 -10.55
N LYS A 33 -4.92 2.86 -10.58
CA LYS A 33 -3.73 2.43 -11.28
C LYS A 33 -2.47 3.07 -10.72
N GLY A 34 -1.43 2.27 -10.51
CA GLY A 34 -0.06 2.74 -10.28
C GLY A 34 0.27 3.04 -8.82
N VAL A 35 -0.61 2.71 -7.87
CA VAL A 35 -0.30 2.77 -6.43
C VAL A 35 0.75 1.73 -6.07
N ASP A 36 0.57 0.49 -6.54
CA ASP A 36 1.49 -0.64 -6.50
C ASP A 36 2.91 -0.28 -6.99
N VAL A 37 2.99 0.31 -8.18
CA VAL A 37 4.25 0.72 -8.82
C VAL A 37 4.90 1.86 -8.04
N ALA A 38 4.12 2.82 -7.57
CA ALA A 38 4.66 3.93 -6.78
C ALA A 38 5.24 3.43 -5.44
N LEU A 39 4.49 2.59 -4.72
CA LEU A 39 4.94 2.02 -3.45
C LEU A 39 6.22 1.18 -3.63
N SER A 40 6.27 0.35 -4.67
CA SER A 40 7.47 -0.42 -5.03
C SER A 40 8.66 0.48 -5.32
N THR A 41 8.45 1.54 -6.12
CA THR A 41 9.51 2.47 -6.53
C THR A 41 10.05 3.26 -5.36
N ASP A 42 9.18 3.76 -4.49
CA ASP A 42 9.56 4.53 -3.29
C ASP A 42 10.35 3.65 -2.31
N LEU A 43 9.89 2.42 -2.07
CA LEU A 43 10.59 1.44 -1.23
C LEU A 43 12.01 1.17 -1.73
N LEU A 44 12.16 0.97 -3.05
CA LEU A 44 13.45 0.74 -3.69
C LEU A 44 14.34 1.98 -3.65
N MET A 45 13.83 3.14 -4.03
CA MET A 45 14.58 4.40 -4.08
C MET A 45 15.14 4.76 -2.71
N HIS A 46 14.28 4.82 -1.69
CA HIS A 46 14.69 5.14 -0.32
C HIS A 46 15.57 4.05 0.28
N GLY A 47 15.32 2.77 -0.04
CA GLY A 47 16.13 1.66 0.42
C GLY A 47 17.55 1.70 -0.12
N VAL A 48 17.72 2.04 -1.41
CA VAL A 48 19.02 2.18 -2.07
C VAL A 48 19.76 3.43 -1.61
N GLN A 49 19.06 4.54 -1.42
CA GLN A 49 19.64 5.79 -0.90
C GLN A 49 20.03 5.70 0.58
N GLY A 50 19.62 4.64 1.27
CA GLY A 50 19.86 4.48 2.69
C GLY A 50 19.01 5.42 3.56
N SER A 51 17.87 5.90 3.06
CA SER A 51 16.99 6.83 3.78
C SER A 51 16.25 6.20 4.96
N PHE A 52 16.28 4.87 5.10
CA PHE A 52 15.74 4.15 6.24
C PHE A 52 16.60 2.93 6.59
N ASP A 53 16.51 2.47 7.84
CA ASP A 53 17.07 1.18 8.29
C ASP A 53 16.00 0.08 8.30
N ILE A 54 14.78 0.46 8.67
CA ILE A 54 13.62 -0.41 8.76
C ILE A 54 12.46 0.23 7.98
N ALA A 55 11.87 -0.53 7.06
CA ALA A 55 10.62 -0.15 6.40
C ALA A 55 9.45 -0.91 7.04
N VAL A 56 8.33 -0.24 7.27
CA VAL A 56 7.05 -0.88 7.61
C VAL A 56 6.14 -0.78 6.40
N VAL A 57 5.78 -1.92 5.81
CA VAL A 57 4.92 -2.01 4.63
C VAL A 57 3.53 -2.45 5.08
N LEU A 58 2.56 -1.55 4.94
CA LEU A 58 1.15 -1.81 5.20
C LEU A 58 0.44 -2.16 3.88
N SER A 59 0.63 -3.38 3.40
CA SER A 59 -0.01 -3.90 2.19
C SER A 59 0.09 -5.42 2.14
N ASN A 60 -0.99 -6.08 1.72
CA ASN A 60 -1.04 -7.51 1.41
C ASN A 60 -0.75 -7.80 -0.08
N ASP A 61 -0.34 -6.81 -0.86
CA ASP A 61 -0.08 -6.96 -2.30
C ASP A 61 1.24 -7.72 -2.55
N SER A 62 1.13 -8.91 -3.13
CA SER A 62 2.27 -9.79 -3.40
C SER A 62 3.19 -9.29 -4.51
N ASP A 63 2.73 -8.33 -5.32
CA ASP A 63 3.57 -7.67 -6.33
C ASP A 63 4.71 -6.85 -5.70
N LEU A 64 4.64 -6.56 -4.39
CA LEU A 64 5.72 -5.89 -3.64
C LEU A 64 6.88 -6.83 -3.26
N ILE A 65 6.68 -8.16 -3.30
CA ILE A 65 7.68 -9.15 -2.86
C ILE A 65 9.05 -8.98 -3.55
N PRO A 66 9.15 -8.74 -4.87
CA PRO A 66 10.43 -8.49 -5.53
C PRO A 66 11.17 -7.28 -4.96
N ALA A 67 10.45 -6.18 -4.69
CA ALA A 67 11.02 -4.97 -4.11
C ALA A 67 11.52 -5.20 -2.68
N ILE A 68 10.69 -5.86 -1.86
CA ILE A 68 11.01 -6.27 -0.48
C ILE A 68 12.29 -7.12 -0.46
N ARG A 69 12.34 -8.18 -1.27
CA ARG A 69 13.52 -9.07 -1.33
C ARG A 69 14.78 -8.34 -1.77
N PHE A 70 14.66 -7.39 -2.71
CA PHE A 70 15.80 -6.62 -3.20
C PHE A 70 16.42 -5.71 -2.13
N ILE A 71 15.59 -5.00 -1.35
CA ILE A 71 16.11 -4.16 -0.26
C ILE A 71 16.58 -4.99 0.94
N SER A 72 15.95 -6.14 1.21
CA SER A 72 16.40 -7.07 2.25
C SER A 72 17.80 -7.61 1.97
N ARG A 73 18.10 -7.94 0.70
CA ARG A 73 19.45 -8.31 0.25
C ARG A 73 20.49 -7.20 0.41
N ARG A 74 20.07 -5.94 0.54
CA ARG A 74 20.92 -4.78 0.86
C ARG A 74 21.04 -4.51 2.36
N GLY A 75 20.60 -5.43 3.20
CA GLY A 75 20.69 -5.32 4.65
C GLY A 75 19.60 -4.46 5.30
N LYS A 76 18.59 -4.03 4.55
CA LYS A 76 17.43 -3.34 5.12
C LYS A 76 16.48 -4.35 5.75
N LYS A 77 15.80 -3.97 6.84
CA LYS A 77 14.74 -4.80 7.43
C LYS A 77 13.38 -4.32 6.93
N VAL A 78 12.51 -5.26 6.61
CA VAL A 78 11.14 -4.97 6.20
C VAL A 78 10.19 -5.64 7.19
N ILE A 79 9.27 -4.86 7.73
CA ILE A 79 8.19 -5.33 8.58
C ILE A 79 6.90 -5.26 7.76
N HIS A 80 6.28 -6.41 7.54
CA HIS A 80 4.92 -6.44 7.02
C HIS A 80 3.95 -6.04 8.13
N ALA A 81 2.96 -5.21 7.83
CA ALA A 81 1.89 -4.88 8.75
C ALA A 81 0.55 -5.07 8.05
N SER A 82 -0.42 -5.70 8.70
CA SER A 82 -1.71 -5.99 8.07
C SER A 82 -2.87 -6.06 9.04
N PHE A 83 -4.05 -5.59 8.61
CA PHE A 83 -5.31 -5.79 9.33
C PHE A 83 -5.99 -7.13 8.97
N LEU A 84 -5.47 -7.85 7.97
CA LEU A 84 -5.96 -9.13 7.46
C LEU A 84 -4.73 -10.01 7.16
N PRO A 85 -3.98 -10.46 8.18
CA PRO A 85 -2.70 -11.15 7.98
C PRO A 85 -2.85 -12.47 7.21
N GLU A 86 -4.01 -13.13 7.29
CA GLU A 86 -4.33 -14.33 6.52
C GLU A 86 -4.35 -14.10 4.99
N GLU A 87 -4.56 -12.87 4.52
CA GLU A 87 -4.59 -12.54 3.09
C GLU A 87 -3.22 -12.13 2.53
N GLY A 88 -2.19 -11.99 3.38
CA GLY A 88 -0.85 -11.52 3.00
C GLY A 88 0.29 -12.43 3.46
N GLU A 89 0.05 -13.75 3.53
CA GLU A 89 0.99 -14.72 4.08
C GLU A 89 2.33 -14.76 3.31
N ASP A 90 2.28 -14.68 1.99
CA ASP A 90 3.46 -14.68 1.12
C ASP A 90 4.31 -13.41 1.24
N VAL A 91 3.67 -12.25 1.43
CA VAL A 91 4.31 -10.98 1.76
C VAL A 91 4.97 -11.09 3.15
N ALA A 92 4.24 -11.61 4.13
CA ALA A 92 4.74 -11.80 5.50
C ALA A 92 5.99 -12.70 5.53
N LEU A 93 5.97 -13.83 4.82
CA LEU A 93 7.10 -14.75 4.69
C LEU A 93 8.31 -14.14 3.98
N SER A 94 8.10 -13.12 3.15
CA SER A 94 9.17 -12.40 2.46
C SER A 94 9.77 -11.27 3.32
N CYS A 95 9.17 -10.96 4.47
CA CYS A 95 9.60 -9.89 5.38
C CYS A 95 10.40 -10.42 6.58
N TRP A 96 11.12 -9.52 7.25
CA TRP A 96 11.87 -9.84 8.46
C TRP A 96 10.96 -10.10 9.67
N TYR A 97 9.81 -9.43 9.72
CA TYR A 97 8.79 -9.60 10.74
C TYR A 97 7.41 -9.26 10.16
N SER A 98 6.35 -9.79 10.77
CA SER A 98 4.96 -9.49 10.42
C SER A 98 4.20 -9.04 11.66
N MET A 99 3.56 -7.87 11.56
CA MET A 99 2.76 -7.24 12.59
C MET A 99 1.27 -7.40 12.29
N ASP A 100 0.57 -8.08 13.18
CA ASP A 100 -0.89 -8.18 13.13
C ASP A 100 -1.54 -6.92 13.73
N LEU A 101 -2.21 -6.15 12.87
CA LEU A 101 -2.90 -4.93 13.25
C LEU A 101 -4.40 -5.12 13.51
N ARG A 102 -4.93 -6.36 13.48
CA ARG A 102 -6.37 -6.64 13.68
C ARG A 102 -6.94 -5.99 14.93
N ARG A 103 -6.16 -5.99 16.03
CA ARG A 103 -6.56 -5.34 17.31
C ARG A 103 -6.80 -3.83 17.18
N TYR A 104 -6.19 -3.17 16.20
CA TYR A 104 -6.32 -1.73 15.97
C TYR A 104 -7.42 -1.36 14.98
N LYS A 105 -8.09 -2.34 14.36
CA LYS A 105 -9.11 -2.12 13.32
C LYS A 105 -10.21 -1.16 13.77
N GLU A 106 -10.71 -1.30 15.00
CA GLU A 106 -11.73 -0.40 15.54
C GLU A 106 -11.23 1.04 15.74
N LEU A 107 -9.96 1.22 16.12
CA LEU A 107 -9.38 2.54 16.33
C LEU A 107 -9.26 3.28 14.99
N VAL A 108 -8.87 2.58 13.92
CA VAL A 108 -8.79 3.15 12.58
C VAL A 108 -10.17 3.56 12.06
N HIS A 109 -11.18 2.67 12.15
CA HIS A 109 -12.54 3.02 11.72
C HIS A 109 -13.12 4.21 12.50
N LYS A 110 -12.86 4.31 13.82
CA LYS A 110 -13.29 5.46 14.63
C LYS A 110 -12.61 6.76 14.19
N ALA A 111 -11.32 6.70 13.83
CA ALA A 111 -10.58 7.84 13.32
C ALA A 111 -11.08 8.28 11.93
N GLU A 112 -11.40 7.33 11.04
CA GLU A 112 -12.00 7.61 9.74
C GLU A 112 -13.38 8.28 9.87
N ALA A 113 -14.22 7.75 10.77
CA ALA A 113 -15.55 8.30 11.02
C ALA A 113 -15.52 9.73 11.58
N LYS A 114 -14.53 10.08 12.42
CA LYS A 114 -14.30 11.45 12.89
C LYS A 114 -13.85 12.38 11.76
N LYS A 115 -12.94 11.90 10.89
CA LYS A 115 -12.46 12.66 9.72
C LYS A 115 -13.57 13.01 8.73
N ILE A 116 -14.55 12.12 8.52
CA ILE A 116 -15.70 12.35 7.63
C ILE A 116 -16.67 13.38 8.23
N LYS A 117 -16.74 13.47 9.56
CA LYS A 117 -17.60 14.44 10.28
C LYS A 117 -16.98 15.83 10.43
N GLY A 118 -15.74 16.04 9.99
CA GLY A 118 -15.09 17.36 10.06
C GLY A 118 -14.80 17.85 11.48
N GLU A 119 -14.60 16.93 12.43
CA GLU A 119 -14.09 17.20 13.78
C GLU A 119 -12.58 16.97 13.87
#